data_AF-A0A286YCI7-F1
#
_entry.id   AF-A0A286YCI7-F1
#
_cell.length_a   1.000
_cell.length_b   1.000
_cell.length_c   1.000
_cell.angle_alpha   90.00
_cell.angle_beta   90.00
_cell.angle_gamma   90.00
#
_symmetry.space_group_name_H-M   'P 1'
#
loop_
_entity.id
_entity.type
_entity.pdbx_description
1 polymer ?
#
loop_
_entity_poly.entity_id
_entity_poly.type
_entity_poly.pdbx_seq_one_letter_code
_entity_poly.pdbx_strand_id
1 'polypeptide(L)' 'KQEIIKITEQLIEAINNGDFEAYTKICDPGLTSFEPEALGNLVEGMDFHKFYFENREWSCPRTASLSTPPS' A
#
# COMPACT_ATOMS: atom_id res chain seq x y z
N LYS A 1 -12.62 -12.55 14.14
CA LYS A 1 -12.34 -11.08 14.27
C LYS A 1 -10.88 -10.80 14.59
N GLN A 2 -10.28 -11.43 15.60
CA GLN A 2 -8.87 -11.19 15.96
C GLN A 2 -7.88 -11.51 14.83
N GLU A 3 -8.16 -12.52 14.01
CA GLU A 3 -7.29 -12.86 12.87
C GLU A 3 -7.21 -11.74 11.83
N ILE A 4 -8.34 -11.11 11.49
CA ILE A 4 -8.36 -9.98 10.55
C ILE A 4 -7.51 -8.83 11.09
N ILE A 5 -7.62 -8.51 12.38
CA ILE A 5 -6.81 -7.47 13.03
C ILE A 5 -5.31 -7.79 12.89
N LYS A 6 -4.91 -9.02 13.22
CA LYS A 6 -3.52 -9.46 13.10
C LYS A 6 -2.99 -9.38 11.66
N ILE A 7 -3.81 -9.78 10.68
CA ILE A 7 -3.43 -9.71 9.28
C ILE A 7 -3.32 -8.25 8.81
N THR A 8 -4.23 -7.37 9.23
CA THR A 8 -4.14 -5.93 8.91
C THR A 8 -2.93 -5.26 9.56
N GLU A 9 -2.55 -5.66 10.76
CA GLU A 9 -1.32 -5.17 11.42
C GLU A 9 -0.06 -5.61 10.66
N GLN A 10 0.01 -6.88 10.25
CA GLN A 10 1.10 -7.40 9.42
C GLN A 10 1.19 -6.69 8.06
N LEU A 11 0.04 -6.38 7.45
CA LEU A 11 0.00 -5.62 6.20
C LEU A 11 0.59 -4.22 6.38
N ILE A 12 0.20 -3.51 7.43
CA ILE A 12 0.73 -2.17 7.75
C ILE A 12 2.24 -2.25 8.04
N GLU A 13 2.70 -3.29 8.73
CA GLU A 13 4.12 -3.49 9.00
C GLU A 13 4.91 -3.73 7.69
N ALA A 14 4.40 -4.54 6.78
CA ALA A 14 5.00 -4.76 5.46
C ALA A 14 5.11 -3.43 4.68
N ILE A 15 4.06 -2.61 4.68
CA ILE A 15 4.05 -1.28 4.05
C ILE A 15 5.09 -0.36 4.68
N ASN A 16 5.18 -0.32 6.02
CA ASN A 16 6.12 0.55 6.74
C ASN A 16 7.58 0.14 6.52
N ASN A 17 7.86 -1.17 6.49
CA ASN A 17 9.19 -1.73 6.28
C ASN A 17 9.62 -1.72 4.81
N GLY A 18 8.67 -1.78 3.88
CA GLY A 18 8.95 -1.77 2.44
C GLY A 18 9.11 -3.17 1.91
N ASP A 19 8.53 -4.12 2.62
CA ASP A 19 8.59 -5.51 2.27
C ASP A 19 7.44 -5.81 1.29
N PHE A 20 7.72 -5.59 0.02
CA PHE A 20 6.77 -5.89 -1.06
C PHE A 20 6.46 -7.40 -1.15
N GLU A 21 7.41 -8.25 -0.78
CA GLU A 21 7.21 -9.69 -0.79
C GLU A 21 6.20 -10.11 0.30
N ALA A 22 6.31 -9.55 1.51
CA ALA A 22 5.32 -9.76 2.56
C ALA A 22 3.95 -9.18 2.18
N TYR A 23 3.92 -7.98 1.58
CA TYR A 23 2.68 -7.35 1.11
C TYR A 23 1.93 -8.22 0.09
N THR A 24 2.62 -8.74 -0.93
CA THR A 24 2.02 -9.60 -1.98
C THR A 24 1.58 -10.98 -1.49
N LYS A 25 2.13 -11.47 -0.37
CA LYS A 25 1.63 -12.71 0.27
C LYS A 25 0.30 -12.51 0.99
N ILE A 26 0.02 -11.28 1.43
CA ILE A 26 -1.20 -10.93 2.17
C ILE A 26 -2.31 -10.48 1.21
N CYS A 27 -1.96 -9.74 0.16
CA CYS A 27 -2.92 -9.18 -0.77
C CYS A 27 -3.20 -10.12 -1.97
N ASP A 28 -4.45 -10.14 -2.43
CA ASP A 28 -4.85 -10.89 -3.63
C ASP A 28 -4.21 -10.29 -4.89
N PRO A 29 -3.70 -11.09 -5.85
CA PRO A 29 -3.08 -10.56 -7.09
C PRO A 29 -3.97 -9.61 -7.91
N GLY A 30 -5.30 -9.74 -7.82
CA GLY A 30 -6.30 -8.86 -8.41
C GLY A 30 -6.81 -7.78 -7.45
N LEU A 31 -6.01 -7.39 -6.45
CA LEU A 31 -6.35 -6.35 -5.47
C LEU A 31 -6.82 -5.09 -6.19
N THR A 32 -8.01 -4.63 -5.82
CA THR A 32 -8.55 -3.35 -6.27
C THR A 32 -8.35 -2.29 -5.20
N SER A 33 -7.96 -1.07 -5.58
CA SER A 33 -7.88 0.05 -4.64
C SER A 33 -8.37 1.39 -5.21
N PHE A 34 -8.86 2.23 -4.30
CA PHE A 34 -9.07 3.66 -4.50
C PHE A 34 -8.20 4.41 -3.49
N GLU A 35 -7.12 5.01 -3.99
CA GLU A 35 -6.20 5.79 -3.18
C GLU A 35 -6.12 7.23 -3.71
N PRO A 36 -5.73 8.21 -2.87
CA PRO A 36 -5.47 9.58 -3.32
C PRO A 36 -4.55 9.65 -4.55
N GLU A 37 -3.55 8.78 -4.60
CA GLU A 37 -2.55 8.67 -5.66
C GLU A 37 -3.14 8.20 -6.99
N ALA A 38 -4.28 7.49 -6.97
CA ALA A 38 -4.97 7.03 -8.17
C ALA A 38 -5.87 8.10 -8.81
N LEU A 39 -5.99 9.28 -8.18
CA LEU A 39 -6.75 10.44 -8.68
C LEU A 39 -8.20 10.08 -9.07
N GLY A 40 -8.85 9.24 -8.25
CA GLY A 40 -10.24 8.82 -8.45
C GLY A 40 -10.45 7.65 -9.43
N ASN A 41 -9.39 7.08 -9.98
CA ASN A 41 -9.48 5.88 -10.82
C ASN A 41 -9.44 4.61 -9.97
N LEU A 42 -10.14 3.56 -10.43
CA LEU A 42 -10.01 2.21 -9.87
C LEU A 42 -8.67 1.63 -10.34
N VAL A 43 -7.80 1.31 -9.39
CA VAL A 43 -6.57 0.57 -9.65
C VAL A 43 -6.85 -0.91 -9.46
N GLU A 44 -6.34 -1.75 -10.35
CA GLU A 44 -6.35 -3.21 -10.23
C GLU A 44 -4.93 -3.75 -10.31
N GLY A 45 -4.61 -4.72 -9.44
CA GLY A 45 -3.33 -5.41 -9.42
C GLY A 45 -2.26 -4.74 -8.56
N MET A 46 -1.04 -5.28 -8.65
CA MET A 46 0.06 -4.96 -7.74
C MET A 46 1.05 -3.92 -8.27
N ASP A 47 1.12 -3.72 -9.58
CA ASP A 47 2.17 -2.90 -10.20
C ASP A 47 2.13 -1.44 -9.73
N PHE A 48 0.93 -0.90 -9.53
CA PHE A 48 0.73 0.45 -8.97
C PHE A 48 1.36 0.58 -7.58
N HIS A 49 1.10 -0.38 -6.70
CA HIS A 49 1.63 -0.37 -5.33
C HIS A 49 3.14 -0.65 -5.34
N LYS A 50 3.61 -1.58 -6.18
CA LYS A 50 5.02 -1.94 -6.33
C LYS A 50 5.90 -0.73 -6.62
N PHE A 51 5.43 0.18 -7.47
CA PHE A 51 6.13 1.44 -7.77
C PHE A 51 6.48 2.22 -6.49
N TYR A 52 5.57 2.34 -5.53
CA TYR A 52 5.80 3.05 -4.27
C TYR A 52 6.67 2.27 -3.26
N PHE A 53 6.73 0.94 -3.39
CA PHE A 53 7.66 0.11 -2.62
C PHE A 53 9.10 0.23 -3.12
N GLU A 54 9.29 0.34 -4.44
CA GLU A 54 10.61 0.51 -5.06
C GLU A 54 11.09 1.96 -4.94
N ASN A 55 10.17 2.93 -5.06
CA ASN A 55 10.48 4.36 -5.12
C ASN A 55 10.08 5.09 -3.83
N ARG A 56 10.52 4.59 -2.68
CA ARG A 56 10.12 5.09 -1.35
C ARG A 56 10.46 6.55 -1.05
N GLU A 57 11.32 7.16 -1.86
CA GLU A 57 11.60 8.60 -1.80
C GLU A 57 10.45 9.45 -2.39
N TRP A 58 9.60 8.86 -3.24
CA TRP A 58 8.39 9.47 -3.80
C TRP A 58 7.13 9.20 -2.96
N SER A 59 7.20 8.20 -2.09
CA SER A 59 6.19 7.95 -1.07
C SER A 59 6.32 9.05 -0.01
N CYS A 60 5.32 9.92 0.11
CA CYS A 60 5.30 11.05 1.04
C CYS A 60 5.80 10.68 2.46
N PRO A 61 6.45 11.60 3.20
CA PRO A 61 7.18 11.29 4.43
C PRO A 61 6.31 10.51 5.43
N ARG A 62 6.93 9.42 5.89
CA ARG A 62 6.40 8.32 6.69
C ARG A 62 5.70 8.79 7.98
N THR A 63 4.44 9.17 7.85
CA THR A 63 3.44 9.20 8.92
C THR A 63 2.11 8.93 8.26
N ALA A 64 1.34 7.99 8.81
CA ALA A 64 0.01 7.64 8.35
C ALA A 64 -0.92 8.87 8.32
N SER A 65 -0.87 9.61 7.23
CA SER A 65 -1.83 10.62 6.85
C SER A 65 -2.19 10.31 5.41
N LEU A 66 -3.34 9.67 5.23
CA LEU A 66 -4.06 9.81 3.97
C LEU A 66 -4.10 11.31 3.64
N SER A 67 -3.95 11.64 2.37
CA SER A 67 -4.06 12.97 1.76
C SER A 67 -2.84 13.88 1.86
N THR A 68 -1.87 13.72 0.94
CA THR A 68 -1.53 14.74 -0.08
C THR A 68 -0.36 14.27 -0.97
N PRO A 69 -0.46 14.34 -2.32
CA PRO A 69 0.70 14.28 -3.20
C PRO A 69 1.41 15.64 -3.27
N PRO A 70 2.75 15.68 -3.48
CA PRO A 70 3.48 16.92 -3.73
C PRO A 70 3.24 17.40 -5.18
N SER A 71 3.16 18.73 -5.33
CA SER A 71 3.14 19.42 -6.64
C SER A 71 4.42 19.22 -7.44
#